data_AF-A0A3L6R682-F1
#
_entry.id   AF-A0A3L6R682-F1
#
_cell.length_a   1.000
_cell.length_b   1.000
_cell.length_c   1.000
_cell.angle_alpha   90.00
_cell.angle_beta   90.00
_cell.angle_gamma   90.00
#
_symmetry.space_group_name_H-M   'P 1'
#
loop_
_entity.id
_entity.type
_entity.pdbx_description
1 polymer ?
#
loop_
_entity_poly.entity_id
_entity_poly.type
_entity_poly.pdbx_seq_one_letter_code
_entity_poly.pdbx_strand_id
1 'polypeptide(L)'
;MAGAGLLPLDLSLATAGASASAGERRAGPRGHRRTVSALFAELGAMLPNDLPTNRPASREEIVDAATERVKVLEDTAAVLETYRAVRGAGDGAAPRPEVAVAVGTVCFCARLPAPRLGSLTRVLEAFHRRGVEVLVATVARQGHGGAAVVTVTAAAAPPEVLELIRADIAGIY
;
A
#
# COMPACT_ATOMS: atom_id res chain seq x y z
N MET A 1 49.81 33.09 -50.50
CA MET A 1 51.25 33.33 -50.23
C MET A 1 51.38 34.70 -49.58
N ALA A 2 52.14 34.78 -48.49
CA ALA A 2 52.30 35.87 -47.49
C ALA A 2 51.08 36.04 -46.53
N GLY A 3 51.15 35.78 -45.22
CA GLY A 3 52.25 35.44 -44.32
C GLY A 3 52.53 36.56 -43.31
N ALA A 4 52.27 36.25 -42.02
CA ALA A 4 52.63 37.00 -40.80
C ALA A 4 51.88 38.33 -40.58
N GLY A 5 51.41 38.71 -39.39
CA GLY A 5 51.62 38.21 -38.03
C GLY A 5 51.44 39.39 -37.07
N LEU A 6 51.27 39.09 -35.76
CA LEU A 6 51.30 39.99 -34.59
C LEU A 6 49.94 40.50 -34.05
N LEU A 7 49.39 39.77 -33.08
CA LEU A 7 48.88 40.32 -31.81
C LEU A 7 50.11 40.45 -30.85
N PRO A 8 50.10 41.13 -29.65
CA PRO A 8 48.96 41.37 -28.75
C PRO A 8 48.99 42.65 -27.82
N LEU A 9 47.87 42.90 -27.13
CA LEU A 9 47.66 43.55 -25.79
C LEU A 9 48.15 45.02 -25.56
N ASP A 10 47.46 45.94 -24.89
CA ASP A 10 46.82 45.83 -23.57
C ASP A 10 45.96 47.08 -23.19
N LEU A 11 45.10 46.91 -22.17
CA LEU A 11 44.44 47.91 -21.27
C LEU A 11 43.31 48.82 -21.83
N SER A 12 42.01 48.52 -21.59
CA SER A 12 41.23 48.68 -20.34
C SER A 12 40.64 50.09 -20.11
N LEU A 13 39.32 50.25 -20.27
CA LEU A 13 38.40 50.64 -19.18
C LEU A 13 36.92 50.56 -19.63
N ALA A 14 36.11 50.04 -18.71
CA ALA A 14 34.66 49.92 -18.66
C ALA A 14 33.80 50.94 -19.45
N THR A 15 32.63 50.50 -19.93
CA THR A 15 31.33 50.85 -19.31
C THR A 15 30.18 50.01 -19.91
N ALA A 16 29.54 49.26 -19.02
CA ALA A 16 28.13 48.87 -18.96
C ALA A 16 27.36 48.58 -20.26
N GLY A 17 27.00 47.31 -20.43
CA GLY A 17 25.98 46.84 -21.36
C GLY A 17 25.42 45.51 -20.89
N ALA A 18 24.66 45.57 -19.79
CA ALA A 18 23.92 44.47 -19.19
C ALA A 18 23.22 43.55 -20.21
N SER A 19 23.41 42.23 -20.07
CA SER A 19 22.31 41.31 -19.72
C SER A 19 22.84 39.87 -19.61
N ALA A 20 23.57 39.62 -18.53
CA ALA A 20 23.69 38.29 -17.98
C ALA A 20 23.12 38.36 -16.57
N SER A 21 21.90 37.86 -16.39
CA SER A 21 21.55 37.08 -15.20
C SER A 21 20.09 36.68 -15.25
N ALA A 22 19.90 35.38 -15.09
CA ALA A 22 18.85 34.81 -14.25
C ALA A 22 17.51 35.55 -14.26
N GLY A 23 16.54 34.95 -14.93
CA GLY A 23 15.16 34.97 -14.43
C GLY A 23 15.11 34.34 -13.04
N GLU A 24 15.63 35.04 -12.03
CA GLU A 24 15.30 34.87 -10.63
C GLU A 24 13.82 35.23 -10.51
N ARG A 25 13.01 34.20 -10.75
CA ARG A 25 11.93 33.71 -9.89
C ARG A 25 11.66 34.55 -8.64
N ARG A 26 11.28 35.82 -8.79
CA ARG A 26 10.45 36.49 -7.80
C ARG A 26 9.02 36.04 -8.05
N ALA A 27 8.69 34.88 -7.50
CA ALA A 27 7.31 34.54 -7.21
C ALA A 27 6.79 35.61 -6.24
N GLY A 28 6.28 36.72 -6.78
CA GLY A 28 5.67 37.77 -5.99
C GLY A 28 4.46 37.26 -5.19
N PRO A 29 3.82 38.10 -4.37
CA PRO A 29 2.67 37.71 -3.54
C PRO A 29 1.53 37.01 -4.31
N ARG A 30 1.44 37.23 -5.64
CA ARG A 30 0.52 36.51 -6.54
C ARG A 30 0.91 35.06 -6.80
N GLY A 31 2.19 34.74 -6.87
CA GLY A 31 2.70 33.36 -6.99
C GLY A 31 2.44 32.56 -5.72
N HIS A 32 2.75 33.15 -4.56
CA HIS A 32 2.48 32.54 -3.26
C HIS A 32 0.98 32.24 -3.04
N ARG A 33 0.08 33.17 -3.42
CA ARG A 33 -1.38 32.94 -3.36
C ARG A 33 -1.85 31.79 -4.24
N ARG A 34 -1.27 31.63 -5.45
CA ARG A 34 -1.61 30.51 -6.35
C ARG A 34 -1.16 29.18 -5.76
N THR A 35 0.02 29.11 -5.15
CA THR A 35 0.52 27.91 -4.48
C THR A 35 -0.36 27.52 -3.30
N VAL A 36 -0.72 28.48 -2.45
CA VAL A 36 -1.59 28.21 -1.29
C VAL A 36 -2.97 27.73 -1.75
N SER A 37 -3.57 28.38 -2.76
CA SER A 37 -4.85 27.92 -3.30
C SER A 37 -4.78 26.51 -3.91
N ALA A 38 -3.65 26.11 -4.50
CA ALA A 38 -3.46 24.75 -4.99
C ALA A 38 -3.44 23.72 -3.84
N LEU A 39 -2.78 24.03 -2.72
CA LEU A 39 -2.75 23.16 -1.54
C LEU A 39 -4.14 22.97 -0.92
N PHE A 40 -4.97 24.02 -0.86
CA PHE A 40 -6.34 23.89 -0.39
C PHE A 40 -7.22 23.08 -1.34
N ALA A 41 -6.99 23.17 -2.66
CA ALA A 41 -7.70 22.37 -3.64
C ALA A 41 -7.30 20.88 -3.53
N GLU A 42 -6.01 20.60 -3.35
CA GLU A 42 -5.49 19.25 -3.12
C GLU A 42 -6.02 18.66 -1.81
N LEU A 43 -6.02 19.44 -0.72
CA LEU A 43 -6.60 19.04 0.55
C LEU A 43 -8.09 18.74 0.42
N GLY A 44 -8.85 19.62 -0.24
CA GLY A 44 -10.28 19.41 -0.48
C GLY A 44 -10.57 18.17 -1.33
N ALA A 45 -9.70 17.80 -2.26
CA ALA A 45 -9.84 16.58 -3.07
C ALA A 45 -9.62 15.28 -2.26
N MET A 46 -8.91 15.35 -1.13
CA MET A 46 -8.71 14.22 -0.22
C MET A 46 -9.85 14.03 0.78
N LEU A 47 -10.82 14.96 0.85
CA LEU A 47 -11.93 14.90 1.78
C LEU A 47 -13.16 14.21 1.14
N PRO A 48 -13.69 13.16 1.77
CA PRO A 48 -14.80 12.40 1.22
C PRO A 48 -16.13 13.10 1.46
N ASN A 49 -16.65 13.85 0.49
CA ASN A 49 -18.00 14.44 0.49
C ASN A 49 -18.36 15.37 1.68
N ASP A 50 -17.42 15.67 2.58
CA ASP A 50 -17.61 16.53 3.75
C ASP A 50 -17.68 18.03 3.41
N LEU A 51 -17.52 18.36 2.12
CA LEU A 51 -17.55 19.72 1.60
C LEU A 51 -18.87 20.01 0.89
N PRO A 52 -19.34 21.27 0.92
CA PRO A 52 -20.55 21.67 0.21
C PRO A 52 -20.41 21.39 -1.29
N THR A 53 -21.33 20.60 -1.84
CA THR A 53 -21.35 20.22 -3.27
C THR A 53 -21.94 21.30 -4.17
N ASN A 54 -22.72 22.22 -3.61
CA ASN A 54 -23.46 23.26 -4.34
C ASN A 54 -22.71 24.60 -4.44
N ARG A 55 -21.58 24.76 -3.76
CA ARG A 55 -20.76 25.99 -3.77
C ARG A 55 -19.30 25.67 -3.49
N PRO A 56 -18.34 26.51 -3.92
CA PRO A 56 -16.96 26.35 -3.49
C PRO A 56 -16.87 26.41 -1.96
N ALA A 57 -16.18 25.42 -1.37
CA ALA A 57 -15.89 25.37 0.04
C ALA A 57 -14.92 26.50 0.43
N SER A 58 -15.15 27.10 1.59
CA SER A 58 -14.23 28.08 2.17
C SER A 58 -12.96 27.38 2.66
N ARG A 59 -11.87 28.14 2.85
CA ARG A 59 -10.61 27.59 3.38
C ARG A 59 -10.76 27.05 4.80
N GLU A 60 -11.61 27.69 5.60
CA GLU A 60 -11.94 27.26 6.96
C GLU A 60 -12.71 25.94 6.92
N GLU A 61 -13.75 25.85 6.07
CA GLU A 61 -14.53 24.61 5.87
C GLU A 61 -13.63 23.43 5.44
N ILE A 62 -12.66 23.67 4.56
CA ILE A 62 -11.69 22.66 4.13
C ILE A 62 -10.79 22.21 5.29
N VAL A 63 -10.32 23.12 6.14
CA VAL A 63 -9.43 22.79 7.27
C VAL A 63 -10.19 22.09 8.39
N ASP A 64 -11.40 22.52 8.68
CA ASP A 64 -12.25 21.90 9.70
C ASP A 64 -12.60 20.47 9.31
N ALA A 65 -13.08 20.26 8.07
CA ALA A 65 -13.37 18.93 7.54
C ALA A 65 -12.11 18.04 7.49
N ALA A 66 -10.94 18.59 7.16
CA ALA A 66 -9.68 17.85 7.23
C ALA A 66 -9.30 17.47 8.66
N THR A 67 -9.51 18.35 9.63
CA THR A 67 -9.22 18.09 11.04
C THR A 67 -10.13 17.00 11.59
N GLU A 68 -11.43 17.05 11.27
CA GLU A 68 -12.36 15.98 11.63
C GLU A 68 -11.98 14.65 10.97
N ARG A 69 -11.60 14.69 9.68
CA ARG A 69 -11.17 13.48 8.97
C ARG A 69 -9.95 12.83 9.59
N VAL A 70 -8.96 13.61 10.00
CA VAL A 70 -7.77 13.10 10.70
C VAL A 70 -8.17 12.44 12.01
N LYS A 71 -9.03 13.06 12.82
CA LYS A 71 -9.53 12.45 14.06
C LYS A 71 -10.23 11.12 13.82
N VAL A 72 -11.14 11.07 12.84
CA VAL A 72 -11.83 9.82 12.48
C VAL A 72 -10.84 8.73 12.05
N LEU A 73 -9.80 9.10 11.30
CA LEU A 73 -8.77 8.16 10.87
C LEU A 73 -7.92 7.67 12.05
N GLU A 74 -7.56 8.55 12.97
CA GLU A 74 -6.83 8.21 14.21
C GLU A 74 -7.66 7.27 15.09
N ASP A 75 -8.93 7.57 15.31
CA ASP A 75 -9.86 6.72 16.06
C ASP A 75 -10.02 5.35 15.39
N THR A 76 -10.18 5.34 14.06
CA THR A 76 -10.27 4.09 13.29
C THR A 76 -8.97 3.29 13.39
N ALA A 77 -7.81 3.95 13.33
CA ALA A 77 -6.52 3.31 13.49
C ALA A 77 -6.38 2.72 14.90
N ALA A 78 -6.77 3.46 15.95
CA ALA A 78 -6.75 2.98 17.33
C ALA A 78 -7.65 1.75 17.52
N VAL A 79 -8.84 1.74 16.91
CA VAL A 79 -9.73 0.57 16.89
C VAL A 79 -9.04 -0.60 16.19
N LEU A 80 -8.49 -0.40 14.99
CA LEU A 80 -7.81 -1.46 14.24
C LEU A 80 -6.58 -2.01 14.95
N GLU A 81 -5.81 -1.16 15.64
CA GLU A 81 -4.69 -1.60 16.49
C GLU A 81 -5.19 -2.39 17.69
N THR A 82 -6.31 -2.01 18.30
CA THR A 82 -6.93 -2.79 19.38
C THR A 82 -7.39 -4.15 18.87
N TYR A 83 -8.05 -4.22 17.72
CA TYR A 83 -8.40 -5.48 17.06
C TYR A 83 -7.16 -6.31 16.74
N ARG A 84 -6.08 -5.68 16.26
CA ARG A 84 -4.81 -6.37 16.00
C ARG A 84 -4.17 -6.84 17.31
N ALA A 85 -4.24 -6.10 18.41
CA ALA A 85 -3.72 -6.51 19.70
C ALA A 85 -4.53 -7.67 20.28
N VAL A 86 -5.86 -7.71 20.12
CA VAL A 86 -6.69 -8.85 20.51
C VAL A 86 -6.40 -10.06 19.62
N ARG A 87 -6.25 -9.87 18.30
CA ARG A 87 -5.86 -10.93 17.37
C ARG A 87 -4.42 -11.41 17.59
N GLY A 88 -3.54 -10.48 17.96
CA GLY A 88 -2.11 -10.58 18.27
C GLY A 88 -1.82 -11.25 19.61
N ALA A 89 -2.64 -11.01 20.62
CA ALA A 89 -2.63 -11.73 21.88
C ALA A 89 -3.12 -13.18 21.71
N GLY A 90 -3.88 -13.46 20.63
CA GLY A 90 -4.14 -14.79 20.12
C GLY A 90 -3.04 -15.36 19.19
N ASP A 91 -2.06 -14.54 18.77
CA ASP A 91 -1.04 -14.84 17.75
C ASP A 91 0.25 -15.44 18.35
N GLY A 92 0.21 -15.76 19.65
CA GLY A 92 1.01 -16.85 20.21
C GLY A 92 0.50 -18.24 19.75
N ALA A 93 -0.69 -18.31 19.13
CA ALA A 93 -1.15 -19.49 18.42
C ALA A 93 -0.68 -19.43 16.97
N ALA A 94 0.07 -20.46 16.59
CA ALA A 94 0.67 -20.63 15.27
C ALA A 94 -0.32 -20.32 14.10
N PRO A 95 0.16 -19.82 12.95
CA PRO A 95 -0.64 -19.19 11.90
C PRO A 95 -1.76 -20.10 11.37
N ARG A 96 -2.96 -19.98 11.96
CA ARG A 96 -4.07 -20.91 11.67
C ARG A 96 -4.61 -20.69 10.24
N PRO A 97 -4.89 -21.77 9.49
CA PRO A 97 -5.58 -21.68 8.22
C PRO A 97 -6.99 -21.08 8.39
N GLU A 98 -7.29 -20.04 7.62
CA GLU A 98 -8.63 -19.48 7.50
C GLU A 98 -9.47 -20.37 6.58
N VAL A 99 -10.73 -20.62 6.95
CA VAL A 99 -11.65 -21.49 6.19
C VAL A 99 -12.94 -20.75 5.92
N ALA A 100 -13.29 -20.61 4.65
CA ALA A 100 -14.55 -20.04 4.19
C ALA A 100 -15.37 -21.11 3.47
N VAL A 101 -16.67 -21.20 3.76
CA VAL A 101 -17.60 -22.15 3.12
C VAL A 101 -18.52 -21.37 2.19
N ALA A 102 -18.57 -21.76 0.91
CA ALA A 102 -19.40 -21.13 -0.10
C ALA A 102 -20.14 -22.21 -0.90
N VAL A 103 -21.48 -22.16 -0.91
CA VAL A 103 -22.44 -23.09 -1.54
C VAL A 103 -21.80 -24.20 -2.39
N GLY A 104 -21.57 -25.37 -1.76
CA GLY A 104 -21.05 -26.57 -2.42
C GLY A 104 -19.52 -26.71 -2.46
N THR A 105 -18.77 -25.72 -1.99
CA THR A 105 -17.30 -25.73 -1.94
C THR A 105 -16.76 -25.12 -0.65
N VAL A 106 -15.52 -25.47 -0.32
CA VAL A 106 -14.79 -24.89 0.81
C VAL A 106 -13.48 -24.30 0.30
N CYS A 107 -13.14 -23.11 0.81
CA CYS A 107 -11.91 -22.42 0.53
C CYS A 107 -11.05 -22.36 1.79
N PHE A 108 -9.83 -22.87 1.71
CA PHE A 108 -8.81 -22.76 2.75
C PHE A 108 -7.74 -21.77 2.33
N CYS A 109 -7.42 -20.83 3.20
CA CYS A 109 -6.33 -19.88 3.03
C CYS A 109 -5.32 -20.09 4.17
N ALA A 110 -4.10 -20.50 3.83
CA ALA A 110 -3.04 -20.72 4.80
C ALA A 110 -1.79 -19.93 4.42
N ARG A 111 -1.14 -19.32 5.42
CA ARG A 111 0.15 -18.66 5.25
C ARG A 111 1.26 -19.63 5.63
N LEU A 112 2.11 -19.96 4.66
CA LEU A 112 3.29 -20.79 4.85
C LEU A 112 4.51 -19.89 5.12
N PRO A 113 5.13 -19.96 6.31
CA PRO A 113 6.40 -19.30 6.56
C PRO A 113 7.49 -19.99 5.74
N ALA A 114 8.26 -19.23 4.94
CA ALA A 114 9.38 -19.71 4.12
C ALA A 114 9.15 -21.12 3.51
N PRO A 115 8.27 -21.26 2.50
CA PRO A 115 7.81 -22.54 1.99
C PRO A 115 9.01 -23.38 1.56
N ARG A 116 9.21 -24.47 2.29
CA ARG A 116 10.21 -25.49 1.94
C ARG A 116 9.68 -26.29 0.75
N LEU A 117 10.59 -26.94 0.02
CA LEU A 117 10.19 -27.86 -1.04
C LEU A 117 9.22 -28.90 -0.46
N GLY A 118 8.02 -29.03 -1.05
CA GLY A 118 6.99 -29.98 -0.60
C GLY A 118 5.96 -29.46 0.40
N SER A 119 6.02 -28.19 0.86
CA SER A 119 4.97 -27.65 1.74
C SER A 119 3.59 -27.64 1.08
N LEU A 120 3.49 -27.29 -0.21
CA LEU A 120 2.23 -27.38 -0.96
C LEU A 120 1.74 -28.83 -1.05
N THR A 121 2.64 -29.79 -1.31
CA THR A 121 2.29 -31.21 -1.39
C THR A 121 1.68 -31.70 -0.08
N ARG A 122 2.27 -31.34 1.08
CA ARG A 122 1.73 -31.67 2.40
C ARG A 122 0.35 -31.05 2.64
N VAL A 123 0.12 -29.82 2.16
CA VAL A 123 -1.20 -29.19 2.23
C VAL A 123 -2.20 -30.01 1.42
N LEU A 124 -1.89 -30.38 0.18
CA LEU A 124 -2.77 -31.18 -0.67
C LEU A 124 -3.00 -32.61 -0.13
N GLU A 125 -1.97 -33.21 0.47
CA GLU A 125 -2.07 -34.50 1.17
C GLU A 125 -3.03 -34.45 2.36
N ALA A 126 -3.14 -33.31 3.05
CA ALA A 126 -4.12 -33.16 4.14
C ALA A 126 -5.56 -33.31 3.63
N PHE A 127 -5.90 -32.78 2.46
CA PHE A 127 -7.20 -32.98 1.83
C PHE A 127 -7.38 -34.42 1.35
N HIS A 128 -6.36 -34.98 0.70
CA HIS A 128 -6.40 -36.33 0.16
C HIS A 128 -6.60 -37.40 1.24
N ARG A 129 -5.88 -37.31 2.37
CA ARG A 129 -6.03 -38.24 3.52
C ARG A 129 -7.44 -38.24 4.13
N ARG A 130 -8.20 -37.17 3.91
CA ARG A 130 -9.57 -37.00 4.41
C ARG A 130 -10.63 -37.25 3.34
N GLY A 131 -10.23 -37.66 2.13
CA GLY A 131 -11.14 -37.95 1.03
C GLY A 131 -11.80 -36.71 0.42
N VAL A 132 -11.24 -35.52 0.63
CA VAL A 132 -11.79 -34.27 0.09
C VAL A 132 -11.12 -33.96 -1.25
N GLU A 133 -11.92 -33.86 -2.31
CA GLU A 133 -11.44 -33.52 -3.65
C GLU A 133 -11.03 -32.04 -3.70
N VAL A 134 -9.78 -31.79 -4.12
CA VAL A 134 -9.28 -30.44 -4.37
C VAL A 134 -9.57 -30.07 -5.82
N LEU A 135 -10.32 -28.97 -6.01
CA LEU A 135 -10.69 -28.46 -7.33
C LEU A 135 -9.60 -27.54 -7.88
N VAL A 136 -9.10 -26.62 -7.04
CA VAL A 136 -8.10 -25.62 -7.42
C VAL A 136 -7.17 -25.37 -6.24
N ALA A 137 -5.88 -25.24 -6.48
CA ALA A 137 -4.92 -24.75 -5.51
C ALA A 137 -4.03 -23.68 -6.14
N THR A 138 -3.94 -22.52 -5.50
CA THR A 138 -3.12 -21.39 -5.96
C THR A 138 -2.11 -21.02 -4.88
N VAL A 139 -0.89 -20.70 -5.30
CA VAL A 139 0.19 -20.25 -4.40
C VAL A 139 0.63 -18.86 -4.82
N ALA A 140 0.49 -17.90 -3.92
CA ALA A 140 0.98 -16.54 -4.09
C ALA A 140 2.19 -16.31 -3.18
N ARG A 141 3.33 -15.90 -3.74
CA ARG A 141 4.51 -15.53 -2.94
C ARG A 141 4.36 -14.09 -2.46
N GLN A 142 4.51 -13.87 -1.16
CA GLN A 142 4.46 -12.56 -0.52
C GLN A 142 5.87 -11.98 -0.33
N GLY A 143 6.25 -11.02 -1.19
CA GLY A 143 7.36 -10.07 -0.98
C GLY A 143 8.74 -10.67 -0.66
N HIS A 144 9.68 -9.79 -0.28
CA HIS A 144 11.08 -10.16 0.03
C HIS A 144 11.25 -11.02 1.31
N GLY A 145 10.17 -11.35 2.02
CA GLY A 145 10.18 -12.17 3.24
C GLY A 145 10.00 -13.67 3.01
N GLY A 146 9.88 -14.11 1.74
CA GLY A 146 9.81 -15.52 1.39
C GLY A 146 8.55 -16.25 1.85
N ALA A 147 7.58 -15.60 2.49
CA ALA A 147 6.30 -16.23 2.85
C ALA A 147 5.47 -16.54 1.59
N ALA A 148 4.68 -17.61 1.64
CA ALA A 148 3.70 -17.89 0.60
C ALA A 148 2.30 -18.02 1.20
N VAL A 149 1.30 -17.57 0.47
CA VAL A 149 -0.11 -17.81 0.78
C VAL A 149 -0.59 -18.91 -0.17
N VAL A 150 -1.12 -19.97 0.40
CA VAL A 150 -1.76 -21.06 -0.34
C VAL A 150 -3.26 -20.92 -0.15
N THR A 151 -3.97 -20.88 -1.27
CA THR A 151 -5.44 -20.91 -1.30
C THR A 151 -5.86 -22.21 -1.99
N VAL A 152 -6.65 -23.03 -1.30
CA VAL A 152 -7.18 -24.31 -1.81
C VAL A 152 -8.69 -24.26 -1.83
N THR A 153 -9.27 -24.45 -3.00
CA THR A 153 -10.72 -24.65 -3.19
C THR A 153 -10.98 -26.13 -3.36
N ALA A 154 -11.87 -26.67 -2.54
CA ALA A 154 -12.19 -28.09 -2.46
C ALA A 154 -13.70 -28.31 -2.44
N ALA A 155 -14.12 -29.56 -2.70
CA ALA A 155 -15.52 -29.97 -2.56
C ALA A 155 -16.04 -29.76 -1.12
N ALA A 156 -17.36 -29.63 -0.98
CA ALA A 156 -17.99 -29.56 0.34
C ALA A 156 -17.63 -30.78 1.20
N ALA A 157 -17.31 -30.54 2.47
CA ALA A 157 -17.03 -31.58 3.45
C ALA A 157 -17.69 -31.24 4.81
N PRO A 158 -17.97 -32.24 5.65
CA PRO A 158 -18.49 -32.01 7.00
C PRO A 158 -17.55 -31.14 7.85
N PRO A 159 -18.07 -30.31 8.76
CA PRO A 159 -17.26 -29.38 9.55
C PRO A 159 -16.19 -30.09 10.40
N GLU A 160 -16.46 -31.31 10.88
CA GLU A 160 -15.48 -32.12 11.63
C GLU A 160 -14.25 -32.46 10.76
N VAL A 161 -14.48 -32.75 9.48
CA VAL A 161 -13.41 -33.02 8.52
C VAL A 161 -12.61 -31.74 8.23
N LEU A 162 -13.28 -30.58 8.14
CA LEU A 162 -12.62 -29.30 7.92
C LEU A 162 -11.70 -28.92 9.08
N GLU A 163 -12.11 -29.16 10.32
CA GLU A 163 -11.26 -28.93 11.50
C GLU A 163 -10.05 -29.87 11.55
N LEU A 164 -10.21 -31.13 11.13
CA LEU A 164 -9.09 -32.06 11.00
C LEU A 164 -8.09 -31.62 9.92
N ILE A 165 -8.58 -31.17 8.76
CA ILE A 165 -7.75 -30.60 7.69
C ILE A 165 -7.04 -29.34 8.19
N ARG A 166 -7.75 -28.45 8.90
CA ARG A 166 -7.15 -27.25 9.50
C ARG A 166 -6.02 -27.62 10.46
N ALA A 167 -6.21 -28.62 11.32
CA ALA A 167 -5.18 -29.10 12.25
C ALA A 167 -3.98 -29.72 11.52
N ASP A 168 -4.24 -30.52 10.47
CA ASP A 168 -3.19 -31.13 9.64
C ASP A 168 -2.34 -30.06 8.94
N ILE A 169 -2.97 -29.05 8.33
CA ILE A 169 -2.27 -27.92 7.70
C ILE A 169 -1.53 -27.09 8.75
N ALA A 170 -2.11 -26.94 9.94
CA ALA A 170 -1.49 -26.23 11.04
C ALA A 170 -0.25 -26.93 11.61
N GLY A 171 -0.07 -28.23 11.36
CA GLY A 171 1.13 -28.98 11.74
C GLY A 171 2.27 -28.97 10.72
N ILE A 172 2.10 -28.27 9.58
CA ILE A 172 3.11 -28.25 8.50
C ILE A 172 4.28 -27.31 8.84
N TYR A 173 4.06 -26.34 9.72
CA TYR A 173 5.03 -25.30 10.10
C TYR A 173 5.66 -25.52 11.48
#